data_AF-A0A352FJP8-F1
#
_entry.id   AF-A0A352FJP8-F1
#
_cell.length_a   1.000
_cell.length_b   1.000
_cell.length_c   1.000
_cell.angle_alpha   90.00
_cell.angle_beta   90.00
_cell.angle_gamma   90.00
#
_symmetry.space_group_name_H-M   'P 1'
#
loop_
_entity.id
_entity.type
_entity.pdbx_description
1 polymer ?
#
loop_
_entity_poly.entity_id
_entity_poly.type
_entity_poly.pdbx_seq_one_letter_code
_entity_poly.pdbx_strand_id
1 'polypeptide(L)'
;MSDNKEPVRCPMVGWYDPGQLARTAVDVAVSTIFGRSADYRITEALAGPAAEDAVFGDEAGAPPNSDGVYDYGDRNEMWLDFIADSGDGWNSTYSVAYHASQPQLTPAGASEPLPRGQVLVFGGDEVYPTSSRQVYRERLVQPFAAASPRTDAANPDVFAVPGNHDWYDSLVSFTRLFCSRRAFGNWNTRQARSYFALRLPQHWWLIGTDVQLSSDIDVAQVRYFKKVASLMKPQDRIILCTAEPHWIYAKIYNKFDKEINENNLAFLEQRVFGREISVYLSGDLHHYRRHATDAGLQKITAGGGGAFLHPTHGPDVTELADGYKLKKAFPSAADSWKINLKNLGFLFMNPKFGVVTALLYTLTCWSVMADLSKYKSINDTWLAMGEAVSKAITNPTAVFWILLVWGGFLMFTDVHSKPYRIIAGTLHGLTHVLAVFFIGWFATYVSVKLSLQWFDKGFFTPHQLLIAAVIIFVLGWIVGSIVMGLYLLISLNIFKRHANEAFSALACPDWKNFLRLRIDPNGRLTIFPIGIRRVARKWKESNAGGSAYVPDDSKATQPELIEQPITI
;
A
#
# COMPACT_ATOMS: atom_id res chain seq x y z
N MET A 1 -17.35 -14.73 -15.89
CA MET A 1 -17.19 -15.59 -14.67
C MET A 1 -18.23 -15.17 -13.64
N SER A 2 -19.51 -15.45 -13.93
CA SER A 2 -20.61 -15.34 -12.96
C SER A 2 -20.71 -16.67 -12.20
N ASP A 3 -19.74 -16.94 -11.32
CA ASP A 3 -20.05 -17.91 -10.27
C ASP A 3 -20.98 -17.19 -9.30
N ASN A 4 -22.20 -17.69 -9.17
CA ASN A 4 -23.23 -17.32 -8.20
C ASN A 4 -22.81 -17.60 -6.73
N LYS A 5 -21.50 -17.58 -6.44
CA LYS A 5 -20.93 -17.78 -5.11
C LYS A 5 -20.82 -16.44 -4.43
N GLU A 6 -21.21 -16.39 -3.15
CA GLU A 6 -20.96 -15.24 -2.29
C GLU A 6 -19.50 -14.78 -2.42
N PRO A 7 -19.26 -13.46 -2.50
CA PRO A 7 -17.91 -12.94 -2.63
C PRO A 7 -17.08 -13.25 -1.39
N VAL A 8 -15.81 -13.58 -1.59
CA VAL A 8 -14.88 -13.87 -0.51
C VAL A 8 -14.54 -12.57 0.22
N ARG A 9 -14.99 -12.45 1.48
CA ARG A 9 -14.76 -11.26 2.30
C ARG A 9 -13.40 -11.32 2.99
N CYS A 10 -12.32 -11.09 2.24
CA CYS A 10 -10.96 -11.11 2.76
C CYS A 10 -10.74 -10.07 3.87
N PRO A 11 -10.11 -10.41 5.02
CA PRO A 11 -9.65 -9.41 5.98
C PRO A 11 -8.48 -8.59 5.39
N MET A 12 -8.13 -7.49 6.08
CA MET A 12 -6.88 -6.75 5.82
C MET A 12 -5.68 -7.70 5.82
N VAL A 13 -4.68 -7.46 4.99
CA VAL A 13 -3.46 -8.28 4.99
C VAL A 13 -2.75 -8.15 6.33
N GLY A 14 -2.39 -9.29 6.91
CA GLY A 14 -1.52 -9.35 8.08
C GLY A 14 -0.06 -9.13 7.68
N TRP A 15 0.33 -7.88 7.44
CA TRP A 15 1.68 -7.53 6.96
C TRP A 15 2.81 -7.99 7.87
N TYR A 16 2.53 -8.19 9.16
CA TYR A 16 3.48 -8.72 10.15
C TYR A 16 3.27 -10.21 10.48
N ASP A 17 2.38 -10.89 9.78
CA ASP A 17 2.25 -12.35 9.91
C ASP A 17 3.51 -13.01 9.34
N PRO A 18 4.18 -13.92 10.06
CA PRO A 18 5.46 -14.50 9.61
C PRO A 18 5.38 -15.21 8.26
N GLY A 19 4.26 -15.91 8.00
CA GLY A 19 4.01 -16.55 6.72
C GLY A 19 3.77 -15.56 5.58
N GLN A 20 3.25 -14.37 5.87
CA GLN A 20 3.09 -13.31 4.86
C GLN A 20 4.44 -12.64 4.56
N LEU A 21 5.20 -12.28 5.60
CA LEU A 21 6.55 -11.73 5.46
C LEU A 21 7.45 -12.65 4.60
N ALA A 22 7.42 -13.95 4.86
CA ALA A 22 8.19 -14.93 4.08
C ALA A 22 7.74 -15.00 2.61
N ARG A 23 6.43 -15.01 2.34
CA ARG A 23 5.91 -15.02 0.96
C ARG A 23 6.27 -13.75 0.20
N THR A 24 6.02 -12.58 0.79
CA THR A 24 6.36 -11.30 0.17
C THR A 24 7.87 -11.21 -0.10
N ALA A 25 8.72 -11.67 0.82
CA ALA A 25 10.17 -11.70 0.59
C ALA A 25 10.57 -12.58 -0.61
N VAL A 26 9.93 -13.76 -0.78
CA VAL A 26 10.15 -14.63 -1.94
C VAL A 26 9.65 -13.97 -3.21
N ASP A 27 8.43 -13.43 -3.21
CA ASP A 27 7.80 -12.80 -4.38
C ASP A 27 8.63 -11.59 -4.86
N VAL A 28 9.11 -10.75 -3.93
CA VAL A 28 10.00 -9.62 -4.23
C VAL A 28 11.34 -10.10 -4.80
N ALA A 29 11.93 -11.15 -4.24
CA ALA A 29 13.19 -11.70 -4.75
C ALA A 29 13.02 -12.26 -6.18
N VAL A 30 11.95 -13.03 -6.40
CA VAL A 30 11.61 -13.60 -7.71
C VAL A 30 11.32 -12.48 -8.73
N SER A 31 10.50 -11.49 -8.36
CA SER A 31 10.17 -10.37 -9.26
C SER A 31 11.40 -9.51 -9.58
N THR A 32 12.32 -9.31 -8.64
CA THR A 32 13.56 -8.56 -8.90
C THR A 32 14.48 -9.32 -9.86
N ILE A 33 14.54 -10.65 -9.76
CA ILE A 33 15.38 -11.49 -10.62
C ILE A 33 14.76 -11.65 -12.02
N PHE A 34 13.46 -11.95 -12.11
CA PHE A 34 12.77 -12.27 -13.36
C PHE A 34 12.09 -11.08 -14.04
N GLY A 35 11.61 -10.10 -13.27
CA GLY A 35 10.97 -8.89 -13.80
C GLY A 35 11.92 -8.00 -14.60
N ARG A 36 13.24 -8.11 -14.37
CA ARG A 36 14.27 -7.50 -15.22
C ARG A 36 14.46 -8.20 -16.57
N SER A 37 13.96 -9.42 -16.74
CA SER A 37 14.23 -10.29 -17.90
C SER A 37 12.99 -10.68 -18.70
N ALA A 38 11.78 -10.45 -18.18
CA ALA A 38 10.52 -10.77 -18.84
C ALA A 38 9.59 -9.55 -18.87
N ASP A 39 9.92 -8.56 -19.71
CA ASP A 39 9.05 -7.38 -19.91
C ASP A 39 7.87 -7.73 -20.82
N TYR A 40 6.70 -7.95 -20.20
CA TYR A 40 5.47 -8.29 -20.91
C TYR A 40 4.96 -7.16 -21.83
N ARG A 41 5.39 -5.90 -21.62
CA ARG A 41 5.00 -4.77 -22.49
C ARG A 41 5.51 -4.95 -23.91
N ILE A 42 6.63 -5.64 -24.11
CA ILE A 42 7.13 -6.01 -25.44
C ILE A 42 6.14 -6.96 -26.13
N THR A 43 5.57 -7.91 -25.39
CA THR A 43 4.55 -8.82 -25.91
C THR A 43 3.24 -8.07 -26.20
N GLU A 44 2.81 -7.15 -25.33
CA GLU A 44 1.64 -6.29 -25.58
C GLU A 44 1.84 -5.40 -26.82
N ALA A 45 3.03 -4.83 -27.00
CA ALA A 45 3.38 -4.00 -28.15
C ALA A 45 3.34 -4.79 -29.47
N LEU A 46 3.73 -6.08 -29.43
CA LEU A 46 3.73 -6.99 -30.57
C LEU A 46 2.35 -7.59 -30.87
N ALA A 47 1.52 -7.81 -29.86
CA ALA A 47 0.21 -8.44 -30.02
C ALA A 47 -0.78 -7.58 -30.84
N GLY A 48 -0.57 -6.25 -30.88
CA GLY A 48 -1.45 -5.32 -31.60
C GLY A 48 -2.91 -5.36 -31.11
N PRO A 49 -3.76 -4.40 -31.53
CA PRO A 49 -5.19 -4.61 -31.43
C PRO A 49 -5.55 -5.67 -32.48
N ALA A 50 -5.57 -6.95 -32.08
CA ALA A 50 -5.96 -8.03 -32.98
C ALA A 50 -7.38 -7.74 -33.49
N ALA A 51 -7.52 -7.58 -34.80
CA ALA A 51 -8.75 -7.22 -35.51
C ALA A 51 -9.83 -8.33 -35.52
N GLU A 52 -9.74 -9.33 -34.62
CA GLU A 52 -10.68 -10.45 -34.54
C GLU A 52 -11.13 -10.67 -33.09
N ASP A 53 -12.01 -9.78 -32.62
CA ASP A 53 -12.70 -9.85 -31.32
C ASP A 53 -13.89 -10.81 -31.29
N ALA A 54 -13.93 -11.80 -32.19
CA ALA A 54 -15.02 -12.78 -32.25
C ALA A 54 -15.08 -13.69 -31.00
N VAL A 55 -14.04 -13.69 -30.15
CA VAL A 55 -13.92 -14.60 -28.99
C VAL A 55 -14.69 -14.10 -27.75
N PHE A 56 -14.92 -12.79 -27.60
CA PHE A 56 -15.55 -12.21 -26.39
C PHE A 56 -16.99 -11.72 -26.60
N GLY A 57 -17.52 -11.78 -27.83
CA GLY A 57 -18.91 -11.43 -28.16
C GLY A 57 -19.29 -9.99 -27.81
N ASP A 58 -20.60 -9.74 -27.66
CA ASP A 58 -21.18 -8.41 -27.39
C ASP A 58 -20.84 -7.83 -26.00
N GLU A 59 -20.16 -8.59 -25.13
CA GLU A 59 -19.72 -8.13 -23.82
C GLU A 59 -18.35 -7.44 -23.83
N ALA A 60 -17.67 -7.43 -24.98
CA ALA A 60 -16.37 -6.81 -25.11
C ALA A 60 -16.46 -5.27 -25.11
N GLY A 61 -15.63 -4.61 -24.31
CA GLY A 61 -15.49 -3.16 -24.37
C GLY A 61 -15.02 -2.71 -25.76
N ALA A 62 -15.59 -1.64 -26.31
CA ALA A 62 -15.21 -1.17 -27.64
C ALA A 62 -13.72 -0.77 -27.69
N PRO A 63 -13.01 -1.10 -28.79
CA PRO A 63 -11.59 -0.81 -28.96
C PRO A 63 -11.28 0.69 -28.99
N PRO A 64 -10.01 1.08 -28.86
CA PRO A 64 -9.59 2.44 -29.19
C PRO A 64 -9.80 2.73 -30.69
N ASN A 65 -9.75 4.00 -31.05
CA ASN A 65 -9.73 4.40 -32.47
C ASN A 65 -8.44 3.95 -33.18
N SER A 66 -8.32 4.21 -34.48
CA SER A 66 -7.14 3.88 -35.29
C SER A 66 -5.83 4.47 -34.76
N ASP A 67 -5.90 5.49 -33.91
CA ASP A 67 -4.75 6.11 -33.27
C ASP A 67 -4.39 5.55 -31.90
N GLY A 68 -5.15 4.56 -31.42
CA GLY A 68 -4.96 3.98 -30.09
C GLY A 68 -5.50 4.89 -28.96
N VAL A 69 -6.36 5.85 -29.29
CA VAL A 69 -6.97 6.81 -28.35
C VAL A 69 -8.43 6.40 -28.10
N TYR A 70 -8.87 6.56 -26.85
CA TYR A 70 -10.26 6.39 -26.45
C TYR A 70 -10.95 7.76 -26.44
N ASP A 71 -11.88 7.99 -27.37
CA ASP A 71 -12.46 9.32 -27.60
C ASP A 71 -13.81 9.51 -26.89
N TYR A 72 -13.84 10.49 -25.99
CA TYR A 72 -15.03 10.98 -25.28
C TYR A 72 -15.26 12.47 -25.56
N GLY A 73 -14.57 13.04 -26.56
CA GLY A 73 -14.56 14.47 -26.85
C GLY A 73 -15.91 15.05 -27.27
N ASP A 74 -16.81 14.22 -27.80
CA ASP A 74 -18.15 14.64 -28.26
C ASP A 74 -19.16 14.83 -27.12
N ARG A 75 -18.77 14.54 -25.88
CA ARG A 75 -19.62 14.74 -24.70
C ARG A 75 -19.70 16.23 -24.35
N ASN A 76 -20.88 16.72 -23.98
CA ASN A 76 -21.01 18.11 -23.51
C ASN A 76 -20.43 18.29 -22.10
N GLU A 77 -20.65 17.30 -21.23
CA GLU A 77 -20.20 17.24 -19.85
C GLU A 77 -19.77 15.81 -19.54
N MET A 78 -18.75 15.65 -18.68
CA MET A 78 -18.25 14.34 -18.30
C MET A 78 -17.89 14.26 -16.82
N TRP A 79 -18.25 13.14 -16.21
CA TRP A 79 -17.87 12.77 -14.85
C TRP A 79 -16.93 11.58 -14.87
N LEU A 80 -15.86 11.62 -14.09
CA LEU A 80 -14.89 10.54 -13.94
C LEU A 80 -14.63 10.26 -12.46
N ASP A 81 -14.30 9.02 -12.11
CA ASP A 81 -13.83 8.65 -10.78
C ASP A 81 -12.37 8.19 -10.87
N PHE A 82 -11.55 8.53 -9.86
CA PHE A 82 -10.18 8.07 -9.70
C PHE A 82 -10.03 7.40 -8.33
N ILE A 83 -9.57 6.14 -8.34
CA ILE A 83 -9.38 5.30 -7.15
C ILE A 83 -8.01 4.63 -7.26
N ALA A 84 -7.18 4.68 -6.22
CA ALA A 84 -5.88 4.02 -6.19
C ALA A 84 -5.69 3.21 -4.91
N ASP A 85 -4.83 2.19 -4.95
CA ASP A 85 -4.44 1.35 -3.81
C ASP A 85 -5.62 0.57 -3.21
N SER A 86 -6.17 -0.35 -4.00
CA SER A 86 -7.31 -1.19 -3.64
C SER A 86 -6.89 -2.62 -3.29
N GLY A 87 -7.77 -3.40 -2.65
CA GLY A 87 -7.58 -4.85 -2.55
C GLY A 87 -6.79 -5.36 -1.34
N ASP A 88 -6.46 -4.52 -0.36
CA ASP A 88 -5.88 -4.99 0.92
C ASP A 88 -6.90 -5.66 1.86
N GLY A 89 -8.16 -5.21 1.84
CA GLY A 89 -9.23 -5.87 2.60
C GLY A 89 -10.61 -5.58 2.04
N TRP A 90 -11.56 -6.47 2.34
CA TRP A 90 -12.95 -6.37 1.87
C TRP A 90 -13.62 -5.08 2.35
N ASN A 91 -13.62 -4.81 3.65
CA ASN A 91 -14.41 -3.70 4.21
C ASN A 91 -13.98 -2.33 3.67
N SER A 92 -12.67 -2.09 3.54
CA SER A 92 -12.13 -0.84 3.01
C SER A 92 -12.40 -0.71 1.51
N THR A 93 -12.02 -1.72 0.72
CA THR A 93 -12.22 -1.74 -0.74
C THR A 93 -13.69 -1.65 -1.10
N TYR A 94 -14.54 -2.46 -0.46
CA TYR A 94 -15.98 -2.48 -0.71
C TYR A 94 -16.66 -1.18 -0.28
N SER A 95 -16.20 -0.50 0.78
CA SER A 95 -16.77 0.81 1.15
C SER A 95 -16.51 1.87 0.09
N VAL A 96 -15.30 1.93 -0.45
CA VAL A 96 -14.96 2.85 -1.54
C VAL A 96 -15.75 2.48 -2.81
N ALA A 97 -15.72 1.20 -3.20
CA ALA A 97 -16.46 0.72 -4.35
C ALA A 97 -17.96 0.99 -4.23
N TYR A 98 -18.56 0.76 -3.07
CA TYR A 98 -19.97 1.03 -2.77
C TYR A 98 -20.29 2.50 -3.02
N HIS A 99 -19.58 3.43 -2.37
CA HIS A 99 -19.88 4.86 -2.48
C HIS A 99 -19.58 5.43 -3.88
N ALA A 100 -18.49 5.00 -4.52
CA ALA A 100 -18.16 5.43 -5.88
C ALA A 100 -19.21 4.93 -6.89
N SER A 101 -19.76 3.73 -6.70
CA SER A 101 -20.71 3.10 -7.63
C SER A 101 -22.15 3.63 -7.53
N GLN A 102 -22.48 4.42 -6.51
CA GLN A 102 -23.85 4.93 -6.34
C GLN A 102 -24.23 5.85 -7.51
N PRO A 103 -25.46 5.74 -8.05
CA PRO A 103 -25.91 6.59 -9.18
C PRO A 103 -25.75 8.08 -8.90
N GLN A 104 -26.01 8.49 -7.66
CA GLN A 104 -25.71 9.81 -7.12
C GLN A 104 -25.15 9.65 -5.71
N LEU A 105 -24.22 10.52 -5.36
CA LEU A 105 -23.64 10.59 -4.03
C LEU A 105 -23.71 12.04 -3.54
N THR A 106 -24.14 12.24 -2.29
CA THR A 106 -24.16 13.56 -1.66
C THR A 106 -23.22 13.54 -0.45
N PRO A 107 -21.90 13.76 -0.66
CA PRO A 107 -20.97 13.84 0.45
C PRO A 107 -21.31 14.99 1.38
N ALA A 108 -21.04 14.84 2.67
CA ALA A 108 -21.14 15.94 3.62
C ALA A 108 -20.27 17.12 3.15
N GLY A 109 -20.85 18.32 3.07
CA GLY A 109 -20.18 19.52 2.57
C GLY A 109 -20.35 19.77 1.07
N ALA A 110 -20.91 18.85 0.29
CA ALA A 110 -21.27 19.11 -1.11
C ALA A 110 -22.57 19.93 -1.21
N SER A 111 -22.60 20.90 -2.13
CA SER A 111 -23.78 21.74 -2.38
C SER A 111 -24.85 21.05 -3.23
N GLU A 112 -24.48 20.05 -4.01
CA GLU A 112 -25.35 19.31 -4.91
C GLU A 112 -25.01 17.80 -4.92
N PRO A 113 -25.97 16.93 -5.24
CA PRO A 113 -25.70 15.52 -5.50
C PRO A 113 -24.72 15.35 -6.67
N LEU A 114 -23.69 14.53 -6.48
CA LEU A 114 -22.66 14.24 -7.48
C LEU A 114 -23.02 12.97 -8.24
N PRO A 115 -23.28 13.03 -9.57
CA PRO A 115 -23.50 11.86 -10.40
C PRO A 115 -22.32 10.89 -10.38
N ARG A 116 -22.57 9.60 -10.61
CA ARG A 116 -21.51 8.60 -10.81
C ARG A 116 -20.61 8.95 -11.99
N GLY A 117 -19.32 8.66 -11.88
CA GLY A 117 -18.41 8.69 -13.02
C GLY A 117 -18.89 7.78 -14.16
N GLN A 118 -18.75 8.27 -15.39
CA GLN A 118 -18.94 7.47 -16.61
C GLN A 118 -17.70 6.62 -16.92
N VAL A 119 -16.54 7.09 -16.43
CA VAL A 119 -15.25 6.40 -16.51
C VAL A 119 -14.66 6.31 -15.11
N LEU A 120 -14.18 5.12 -14.74
CA LEU A 120 -13.35 4.89 -13.57
C LEU A 120 -11.89 4.68 -14.00
N VAL A 121 -10.97 5.38 -13.35
CA VAL A 121 -9.52 5.15 -13.50
C VAL A 121 -8.98 4.57 -12.20
N PHE A 122 -8.45 3.34 -12.27
CA PHE A 122 -7.59 2.81 -11.24
C PHE A 122 -6.17 3.39 -11.38
N GLY A 123 -5.68 3.98 -10.30
CA GLY A 123 -4.47 4.80 -10.31
C GLY A 123 -3.22 4.10 -9.78
N GLY A 124 -3.12 2.78 -9.85
CA GLY A 124 -2.03 2.01 -9.25
C GLY A 124 -2.49 1.08 -8.12
N ASP A 125 -1.77 -0.03 -7.99
CA ASP A 125 -1.91 -1.04 -6.94
C ASP A 125 -3.36 -1.49 -6.75
N GLU A 126 -3.87 -2.21 -7.74
CA GLU A 126 -5.25 -2.69 -7.68
C GLU A 126 -5.45 -3.87 -6.72
N VAL A 127 -4.35 -4.44 -6.20
CA VAL A 127 -4.40 -5.65 -5.39
C VAL A 127 -3.24 -5.77 -4.39
N TYR A 128 -3.51 -6.36 -3.23
CA TYR A 128 -2.50 -6.72 -2.22
C TYR A 128 -2.71 -8.18 -1.73
N PRO A 129 -1.67 -8.85 -1.18
CA PRO A 129 -0.29 -8.36 -1.03
C PRO A 129 0.54 -8.49 -2.30
N THR A 130 0.23 -9.46 -3.17
CA THR A 130 0.94 -9.68 -4.44
C THR A 130 -0.06 -10.11 -5.51
N SER A 131 0.22 -9.75 -6.77
CA SER A 131 -0.68 -10.03 -7.88
C SER A 131 -0.80 -11.53 -8.18
N SER A 132 -2.05 -11.96 -8.41
CA SER A 132 -2.37 -13.21 -9.09
C SER A 132 -3.83 -13.19 -9.52
N ARG A 133 -4.20 -14.06 -10.46
CA ARG A 133 -5.59 -14.15 -10.94
C ARG A 133 -6.61 -14.35 -9.81
N GLN A 134 -6.27 -15.19 -8.83
CA GLN A 134 -7.16 -15.44 -7.69
C GLN A 134 -7.27 -14.22 -6.79
N VAL A 135 -6.15 -13.57 -6.50
CA VAL A 135 -6.10 -12.40 -5.61
C VAL A 135 -6.86 -11.22 -6.25
N TYR A 136 -6.68 -10.94 -7.55
CA TYR A 136 -7.51 -9.94 -8.27
C TYR A 136 -9.00 -10.27 -8.20
N ARG A 137 -9.36 -11.55 -8.38
CA ARG A 137 -10.76 -11.99 -8.33
C ARG A 137 -11.38 -11.70 -6.97
N GLU A 138 -10.72 -12.12 -5.90
CA GLU A 138 -11.26 -12.06 -4.54
C GLU A 138 -11.19 -10.65 -3.93
N ARG A 139 -10.15 -9.88 -4.26
CA ARG A 139 -9.84 -8.63 -3.55
C ARG A 139 -10.17 -7.36 -4.33
N LEU A 140 -10.35 -7.44 -5.64
CA LEU A 140 -10.77 -6.30 -6.47
C LEU A 140 -12.11 -6.57 -7.17
N VAL A 141 -12.15 -7.60 -8.02
CA VAL A 141 -13.28 -7.87 -8.91
C VAL A 141 -14.55 -8.18 -8.12
N GLN A 142 -14.49 -9.08 -7.13
CA GLN A 142 -15.66 -9.44 -6.32
C GLN A 142 -16.21 -8.24 -5.52
N PRO A 143 -15.40 -7.44 -4.80
CA PRO A 143 -15.88 -6.22 -4.17
C PRO A 143 -16.55 -5.23 -5.14
N PHE A 144 -15.91 -4.90 -6.26
CA PHE A 144 -16.47 -3.95 -7.22
C PHE A 144 -17.70 -4.48 -7.94
N ALA A 145 -17.74 -5.78 -8.26
CA ALA A 145 -18.91 -6.41 -8.87
C ALA A 145 -20.07 -6.55 -7.88
N ALA A 146 -19.81 -6.75 -6.59
CA ALA A 146 -20.85 -6.72 -5.57
C ALA A 146 -21.36 -5.29 -5.34
N ALA A 147 -20.49 -4.28 -5.41
CA ALA A 147 -20.87 -2.88 -5.23
C ALA A 147 -21.68 -2.34 -6.43
N SER A 148 -21.36 -2.81 -7.63
CA SER A 148 -22.09 -2.50 -8.86
C SER A 148 -22.25 -3.77 -9.69
N PRO A 149 -23.34 -4.54 -9.46
CA PRO A 149 -23.64 -5.72 -10.28
C PRO A 149 -23.97 -5.33 -11.72
N ARG A 150 -23.78 -6.26 -12.65
CA ARG A 150 -24.08 -6.06 -14.07
C ARG A 150 -25.56 -5.68 -14.21
N THR A 151 -25.83 -4.67 -15.04
CA THR A 151 -27.18 -4.25 -15.41
C THR A 151 -27.26 -4.13 -16.94
N ASP A 152 -28.48 -4.18 -17.48
CA ASP A 152 -28.74 -3.98 -18.91
C ASP A 152 -28.60 -2.50 -19.35
N ALA A 153 -28.42 -1.58 -18.39
CA ALA A 153 -28.16 -0.18 -18.66
C ALA A 153 -26.72 0.05 -19.13
N ALA A 154 -26.45 1.23 -19.71
CA ALA A 154 -25.11 1.62 -20.12
C ALA A 154 -24.11 1.50 -18.95
N ASN A 155 -23.15 0.61 -19.11
CA ASN A 155 -22.14 0.29 -18.12
C ASN A 155 -20.98 1.29 -18.21
N PRO A 156 -20.48 1.84 -17.08
CA PRO A 156 -19.29 2.69 -17.09
C PRO A 156 -18.03 1.94 -17.56
N ASP A 157 -17.13 2.69 -18.18
CA ASP A 157 -15.85 2.16 -18.63
C ASP A 157 -14.80 2.24 -17.52
N VAL A 158 -13.84 1.32 -17.54
CA VAL A 158 -12.75 1.28 -16.57
C VAL A 158 -11.39 1.16 -17.26
N PHE A 159 -10.46 1.97 -16.77
CA PHE A 159 -9.05 1.99 -17.13
C PHE A 159 -8.22 1.83 -15.86
N ALA A 160 -6.98 1.36 -15.99
CA ALA A 160 -6.08 1.12 -14.89
C ALA A 160 -4.64 1.39 -15.31
N VAL A 161 -3.86 1.94 -14.39
CA VAL A 161 -2.41 2.08 -14.48
C VAL A 161 -1.79 1.12 -13.47
N PRO A 162 -0.88 0.22 -13.84
CA PRO A 162 -0.32 -0.73 -12.88
C PRO A 162 0.66 -0.07 -11.89
N GLY A 163 0.56 -0.45 -10.63
CA GLY A 163 1.55 -0.15 -9.58
C GLY A 163 2.53 -1.31 -9.34
N ASN A 164 3.41 -1.14 -8.36
CA ASN A 164 4.42 -2.15 -8.03
C ASN A 164 3.81 -3.49 -7.59
N HIS A 165 2.64 -3.46 -6.94
CA HIS A 165 1.97 -4.69 -6.49
C HIS A 165 1.36 -5.49 -7.65
N ASP A 166 1.01 -4.83 -8.75
CA ASP A 166 0.47 -5.46 -9.97
C ASP A 166 1.59 -6.16 -10.76
N TRP A 167 2.82 -5.66 -10.65
CA TRP A 167 4.01 -6.18 -11.33
C TRP A 167 4.63 -7.43 -10.70
N TYR A 168 4.22 -7.86 -9.50
CA TYR A 168 4.82 -9.02 -8.83
C TYR A 168 4.68 -10.34 -9.59
N ASP A 169 3.63 -10.51 -10.41
CA ASP A 169 3.44 -11.64 -11.33
C ASP A 169 3.88 -11.33 -12.77
N SER A 170 4.74 -10.33 -12.96
CA SER A 170 5.18 -9.83 -14.27
C SER A 170 4.02 -9.28 -15.12
N LEU A 171 3.04 -8.64 -14.47
CA LEU A 171 1.88 -7.97 -15.07
C LEU A 171 0.85 -8.92 -15.73
N VAL A 172 1.02 -10.23 -15.61
CA VAL A 172 0.19 -11.22 -16.31
C VAL A 172 -1.28 -11.12 -15.91
N SER A 173 -1.58 -11.00 -14.62
CA SER A 173 -2.96 -10.93 -14.14
C SER A 173 -3.62 -9.59 -14.49
N PHE A 174 -2.86 -8.51 -14.42
CA PHE A 174 -3.30 -7.16 -14.81
C PHE A 174 -3.72 -7.15 -16.29
N THR A 175 -2.83 -7.57 -17.21
CA THR A 175 -3.11 -7.61 -18.65
C THR A 175 -4.33 -8.47 -18.99
N ARG A 176 -4.49 -9.60 -18.30
CA ARG A 176 -5.66 -10.49 -18.49
C ARG A 176 -6.98 -9.90 -18.02
N LEU A 177 -6.96 -9.00 -17.06
CA LEU A 177 -8.15 -8.36 -16.52
C LEU A 177 -8.47 -7.08 -17.31
N PHE A 178 -7.52 -6.15 -17.40
CA PHE A 178 -7.76 -4.82 -17.96
C PHE A 178 -7.47 -4.72 -19.45
N CYS A 179 -6.46 -5.42 -19.97
CA CYS A 179 -6.05 -5.32 -21.38
C CYS A 179 -6.83 -6.27 -22.31
N SER A 180 -7.78 -7.04 -21.76
CA SER A 180 -8.55 -8.07 -22.50
C SER A 180 -9.96 -7.62 -22.88
N ARG A 181 -10.33 -6.35 -22.62
CA ARG A 181 -11.64 -5.75 -22.93
C ARG A 181 -12.85 -6.53 -22.42
N ARG A 182 -12.73 -7.09 -21.21
CA ARG A 182 -13.78 -7.86 -20.54
C ARG A 182 -14.59 -7.00 -19.58
N ALA A 183 -15.77 -7.48 -19.22
CA ALA A 183 -16.58 -6.90 -18.15
C ALA A 183 -16.30 -7.57 -16.79
N PHE A 184 -16.41 -6.79 -15.72
CA PHE A 184 -16.59 -7.31 -14.37
C PHE A 184 -17.60 -6.48 -13.59
N GLY A 185 -18.65 -7.12 -13.06
CA GLY A 185 -19.79 -6.39 -12.52
C GLY A 185 -20.38 -5.45 -13.58
N ASN A 186 -20.61 -4.20 -13.18
CA ASN A 186 -21.08 -3.13 -14.06
C ASN A 186 -19.97 -2.39 -14.81
N TRP A 187 -18.71 -2.86 -14.77
CA TRP A 187 -17.55 -2.13 -15.34
C TRP A 187 -17.04 -2.81 -16.60
N ASN A 188 -16.83 -2.02 -17.66
CA ASN A 188 -16.28 -2.48 -18.94
C ASN A 188 -14.82 -2.06 -19.07
N THR A 189 -13.90 -3.03 -19.06
CA THR A 189 -12.50 -2.73 -19.37
C THR A 189 -12.36 -2.40 -20.86
N ARG A 190 -11.52 -1.41 -21.18
CA ARG A 190 -11.35 -0.91 -22.56
C ARG A 190 -9.92 -0.99 -23.07
N GLN A 191 -8.95 -0.86 -22.16
CA GLN A 191 -7.55 -0.76 -22.55
C GLN A 191 -7.06 -2.03 -23.25
N ALA A 192 -6.05 -1.88 -24.10
CA ALA A 192 -5.36 -2.97 -24.78
C ALA A 192 -3.89 -3.12 -24.33
N ARG A 193 -3.43 -2.18 -23.50
CA ARG A 193 -2.06 -2.06 -22.99
C ARG A 193 -2.11 -1.54 -21.56
N SER A 194 -0.99 -1.63 -20.86
CA SER A 194 -0.84 -1.11 -19.50
C SER A 194 -0.87 0.42 -19.36
N TYR A 195 -0.80 1.14 -20.48
CA TYR A 195 -0.91 2.60 -20.57
C TYR A 195 -1.97 3.00 -21.60
N PHE A 196 -2.53 4.21 -21.47
CA PHE A 196 -3.64 4.66 -22.31
C PHE A 196 -3.71 6.19 -22.42
N ALA A 197 -4.45 6.68 -23.42
CA ALA A 197 -4.81 8.07 -23.59
C ALA A 197 -6.31 8.22 -23.87
N LEU A 198 -6.96 9.05 -23.08
CA LEU A 198 -8.36 9.43 -23.20
C LEU A 198 -8.43 10.86 -23.73
N ARG A 199 -9.14 11.05 -24.84
CA ARG A 199 -9.54 12.39 -25.27
C ARG A 199 -10.86 12.73 -24.59
N LEU A 200 -10.84 13.70 -23.69
CA LEU A 200 -11.97 14.14 -22.90
C LEU A 200 -12.61 15.38 -23.55
N PRO A 201 -13.85 15.74 -23.18
CA PRO A 201 -14.47 16.93 -23.73
C PRO A 201 -13.77 18.21 -23.28
N GLN A 202 -14.03 19.30 -24.00
CA GLN A 202 -13.55 20.65 -23.66
C GLN A 202 -12.04 20.76 -23.47
N HIS A 203 -11.28 20.21 -24.42
CA HIS A 203 -9.83 20.36 -24.49
C HIS A 203 -9.08 19.71 -23.32
N TRP A 204 -9.60 18.61 -22.78
CA TRP A 204 -8.91 17.83 -21.76
C TRP A 204 -8.43 16.50 -22.32
N TRP A 205 -7.29 16.05 -21.83
CA TRP A 205 -6.76 14.71 -22.04
C TRP A 205 -6.43 14.07 -20.70
N LEU A 206 -6.73 12.79 -20.56
CA LEU A 206 -6.27 11.98 -19.43
C LEU A 206 -5.30 10.93 -19.94
N ILE A 207 -4.09 10.92 -19.38
CA ILE A 207 -3.00 10.04 -19.77
C ILE A 207 -2.65 9.13 -18.60
N GLY A 208 -2.70 7.81 -18.81
CA GLY A 208 -2.24 6.81 -17.84
C GLY A 208 -0.91 6.21 -18.27
N THR A 209 0.08 6.20 -17.38
CA THR A 209 1.47 5.78 -17.67
C THR A 209 1.85 4.52 -16.90
N ASP A 210 2.59 3.61 -17.51
CA ASP A 210 3.15 2.43 -16.83
C ASP A 210 4.65 2.60 -16.62
N VAL A 211 5.03 2.78 -15.36
CA VAL A 211 6.41 3.08 -14.95
C VAL A 211 7.19 1.85 -14.49
N GLN A 212 6.60 0.64 -14.43
CA GLN A 212 7.26 -0.59 -13.93
C GLN A 212 7.91 -0.44 -12.52
N LEU A 213 8.49 -1.52 -11.99
CA LEU A 213 9.24 -1.55 -10.73
C LEU A 213 10.50 -0.67 -10.69
N SER A 214 11.04 -0.28 -11.85
CA SER A 214 12.27 0.53 -11.93
C SER A 214 12.01 1.97 -12.34
N SER A 215 10.74 2.40 -12.37
CA SER A 215 10.37 3.72 -12.88
C SER A 215 10.97 3.97 -14.27
N ASP A 216 10.75 3.06 -15.22
CA ASP A 216 11.23 3.18 -16.61
C ASP A 216 10.06 3.24 -17.59
N ILE A 217 10.10 4.24 -18.48
CA ILE A 217 9.13 4.40 -19.56
C ILE A 217 9.75 3.85 -20.84
N ASP A 218 9.26 2.69 -21.27
CA ASP A 218 9.81 2.01 -22.44
C ASP A 218 9.65 2.82 -23.74
N VAL A 219 10.45 2.47 -24.74
CA VAL A 219 10.47 3.15 -26.04
C VAL A 219 9.12 3.07 -26.78
N ALA A 220 8.36 1.98 -26.62
CA ALA A 220 7.06 1.81 -27.27
C ALA A 220 6.01 2.77 -26.68
N GLN A 221 6.01 2.94 -25.37
CA GLN A 221 5.19 3.88 -24.63
C GLN A 221 5.55 5.33 -24.98
N VAL A 222 6.85 5.65 -25.09
CA VAL A 222 7.29 6.97 -25.57
C VAL A 222 6.79 7.25 -26.98
N ARG A 223 6.90 6.29 -27.92
CA ARG A 223 6.39 6.45 -29.29
C ARG A 223 4.88 6.65 -29.31
N TYR A 224 4.15 5.89 -28.50
CA TYR A 224 2.71 6.03 -28.35
C TYR A 224 2.33 7.44 -27.87
N PHE A 225 2.94 7.93 -26.79
CA PHE A 225 2.63 9.26 -26.28
C PHE A 225 3.09 10.39 -27.20
N LYS A 226 4.18 10.24 -27.95
CA LYS A 226 4.53 11.21 -29.01
C LYS A 226 3.49 11.27 -30.11
N LYS A 227 2.90 10.13 -30.49
CA LYS A 227 1.77 10.10 -31.42
C LYS A 227 0.57 10.83 -30.83
N VAL A 228 0.20 10.52 -29.58
CA VAL A 228 -0.90 11.21 -28.87
C VAL A 228 -0.66 12.72 -28.80
N ALA A 229 0.55 13.15 -28.44
CA ALA A 229 0.92 14.57 -28.36
C ALA A 229 0.77 15.29 -29.70
N SER A 230 1.02 14.61 -30.83
CA SER A 230 0.82 15.17 -32.17
C SER A 230 -0.65 15.44 -32.53
N LEU A 231 -1.60 14.82 -31.80
CA LEU A 231 -3.03 15.02 -31.96
C LEU A 231 -3.59 16.14 -31.08
N MET A 232 -2.82 16.60 -30.09
CA MET A 232 -3.25 17.63 -29.13
C MET A 232 -3.20 19.02 -29.73
N LYS A 233 -4.29 19.77 -29.58
CA LYS A 233 -4.37 21.18 -29.98
C LYS A 233 -3.67 22.09 -28.97
N PRO A 234 -3.29 23.34 -29.31
CA PRO A 234 -2.57 24.23 -28.39
C PRO A 234 -3.30 24.50 -27.05
N GLN A 235 -4.63 24.53 -27.06
CA GLN A 235 -5.45 24.76 -25.87
C GLN A 235 -5.70 23.51 -25.01
N ASP A 236 -5.26 22.34 -25.47
CA ASP A 236 -5.51 21.08 -24.78
C ASP A 236 -4.66 20.97 -23.49
N ARG A 237 -5.32 20.59 -22.39
CA ARG A 237 -4.76 20.41 -21.05
C ARG A 237 -4.68 18.94 -20.67
N ILE A 238 -3.76 18.60 -19.77
CA ILE A 238 -3.43 17.21 -19.42
C ILE A 238 -3.71 16.94 -17.93
N ILE A 239 -4.41 15.84 -17.68
CA ILE A 239 -4.43 15.11 -16.42
C ILE A 239 -3.52 13.90 -16.60
N LEU A 240 -2.41 13.84 -15.86
CA LEU A 240 -1.47 12.73 -15.89
C LEU A 240 -1.69 11.82 -14.68
N CYS A 241 -1.96 10.54 -14.93
CA CYS A 241 -2.06 9.49 -13.93
C CYS A 241 -0.79 8.64 -13.93
N THR A 242 -0.14 8.55 -12.78
CA THR A 242 1.03 7.69 -12.49
C THR A 242 0.72 6.87 -11.26
N ALA A 243 1.17 5.61 -11.18
CA ALA A 243 0.94 4.80 -9.98
C ALA A 243 1.54 5.44 -8.72
N GLU A 244 2.78 5.90 -8.84
CA GLU A 244 3.57 6.43 -7.74
C GLU A 244 3.64 7.97 -7.75
N PRO A 245 3.66 8.62 -6.57
CA PRO A 245 3.86 10.05 -6.44
C PRO A 245 5.36 10.41 -6.46
N HIS A 246 6.02 10.30 -7.62
CA HIS A 246 7.48 10.51 -7.73
C HIS A 246 7.95 11.86 -7.17
N TRP A 247 7.11 12.89 -7.17
CA TRP A 247 7.41 14.20 -6.57
C TRP A 247 7.58 14.14 -5.04
N ILE A 248 6.87 13.24 -4.36
CA ILE A 248 7.06 13.00 -2.93
C ILE A 248 8.36 12.25 -2.70
N TYR A 249 8.61 11.21 -3.49
CA TYR A 249 9.82 10.40 -3.36
C TYR A 249 11.08 11.17 -3.68
N ALA A 250 11.09 11.97 -4.74
CA ALA A 250 12.18 12.88 -5.04
C ALA A 250 12.45 13.84 -3.88
N LYS A 251 11.41 14.47 -3.31
CA LYS A 251 11.60 15.37 -2.15
C LYS A 251 12.24 14.68 -0.94
N ILE A 252 11.83 13.45 -0.65
CA ILE A 252 12.26 12.73 0.56
C ILE A 252 13.63 12.06 0.36
N TYR A 253 13.82 11.41 -0.78
CA TYR A 253 14.90 10.44 -1.00
C TYR A 253 16.00 10.89 -1.97
N ASN A 254 15.78 11.92 -2.81
CA ASN A 254 16.80 12.37 -3.78
C ASN A 254 18.16 12.71 -3.13
N LYS A 255 18.13 13.24 -1.91
CA LYS A 255 19.34 13.55 -1.11
C LYS A 255 20.15 12.31 -0.70
N PHE A 256 19.54 11.12 -0.72
CA PHE A 256 20.16 9.85 -0.37
C PHE A 256 20.50 9.03 -1.63
N ASP A 257 19.63 9.08 -2.64
CA ASP A 257 19.79 8.41 -3.92
C ASP A 257 19.34 9.34 -5.06
N LYS A 258 20.27 9.72 -5.93
CA LYS A 258 20.00 10.64 -7.05
C LYS A 258 19.17 10.00 -8.16
N GLU A 259 19.09 8.67 -8.22
CA GLU A 259 18.25 7.96 -9.19
C GLU A 259 16.76 8.18 -8.90
N ILE A 260 16.40 8.42 -7.63
CA ILE A 260 15.03 8.79 -7.23
C ILE A 260 14.82 10.29 -7.47
N ASN A 261 14.18 10.61 -8.59
CA ASN A 261 13.97 11.98 -9.06
C ASN A 261 12.67 12.10 -9.88
N GLU A 262 12.38 13.31 -10.34
CA GLU A 262 11.21 13.59 -11.20
C GLU A 262 11.55 13.54 -12.70
N ASN A 263 12.69 12.94 -13.11
CA ASN A 263 13.16 13.03 -14.50
C ASN A 263 12.18 12.44 -15.50
N ASN A 264 11.46 11.37 -15.16
CA ASN A 264 10.44 10.80 -16.04
C ASN A 264 9.26 11.74 -16.24
N LEU A 265 8.80 12.38 -15.17
CA LEU A 265 7.74 13.38 -15.24
C LEU A 265 8.20 14.57 -16.09
N ALA A 266 9.40 15.09 -15.81
CA ALA A 266 10.00 16.16 -16.59
C ALA A 266 10.22 15.78 -18.06
N PHE A 267 10.60 14.53 -18.33
CA PHE A 267 10.76 14.01 -19.68
C PHE A 267 9.42 13.94 -20.42
N LEU A 268 8.37 13.42 -19.79
CA LEU A 268 7.02 13.41 -20.37
C LEU A 268 6.54 14.84 -20.66
N GLU A 269 6.64 15.73 -19.69
CA GLU A 269 6.20 17.13 -19.79
C GLU A 269 6.98 17.90 -20.87
N GLN A 270 8.31 17.88 -20.81
CA GLN A 270 9.16 18.73 -21.64
C GLN A 270 9.51 18.12 -23.01
N ARG A 271 9.66 16.80 -23.10
CA ARG A 271 10.17 16.11 -24.32
C ARG A 271 9.10 15.34 -25.08
N VAL A 272 8.01 14.94 -24.43
CA VAL A 272 6.93 14.17 -25.07
C VAL A 272 5.74 15.08 -25.40
N PHE A 273 5.16 15.73 -24.40
CA PHE A 273 3.97 16.58 -24.57
C PHE A 273 4.30 18.02 -24.95
N GLY A 274 5.47 18.53 -24.53
CA GLY A 274 5.95 19.88 -24.85
C GLY A 274 5.06 20.98 -24.27
N ARG A 275 4.38 20.71 -23.14
CA ARG A 275 3.46 21.61 -22.45
C ARG A 275 3.35 21.25 -20.98
N GLU A 276 2.97 22.20 -20.15
CA GLU A 276 2.77 21.97 -18.72
C GLU A 276 1.58 21.04 -18.44
N ILE A 277 1.72 20.20 -17.43
CA ILE A 277 0.65 19.30 -16.98
C ILE A 277 -0.18 20.01 -15.91
N SER A 278 -1.49 20.10 -16.13
CA SER A 278 -2.40 20.82 -15.24
C SER A 278 -2.67 20.06 -13.94
N VAL A 279 -2.79 18.73 -14.01
CA VAL A 279 -3.09 17.87 -12.85
C VAL A 279 -2.27 16.59 -12.92
N TYR A 280 -1.53 16.30 -11.86
CA TYR A 280 -0.94 14.99 -11.61
C TYR A 280 -1.78 14.24 -10.57
N LEU A 281 -2.15 12.99 -10.87
CA LEU A 281 -2.87 12.08 -9.99
C LEU A 281 -2.02 10.83 -9.73
N SER A 282 -1.98 10.38 -8.48
CA SER A 282 -1.22 9.19 -8.07
C SER A 282 -1.82 8.44 -6.89
N GLY A 283 -1.41 7.19 -6.72
CA GLY A 283 -1.67 6.32 -5.59
C GLY A 283 -0.44 6.12 -4.70
N ASP A 284 -0.21 4.86 -4.31
CA ASP A 284 0.92 4.25 -3.59
C ASP A 284 1.12 4.76 -2.15
N LEU A 285 0.99 6.08 -1.92
CA LEU A 285 0.78 6.59 -0.57
C LEU A 285 -0.71 6.57 -0.23
N HIS A 286 -1.10 5.62 0.63
CA HIS A 286 -2.48 5.30 0.98
C HIS A 286 -3.22 6.35 1.84
N HIS A 287 -3.10 7.61 1.48
CA HIS A 287 -3.78 8.76 2.06
C HIS A 287 -4.15 9.74 0.95
N TYR A 288 -4.91 10.77 1.29
CA TYR A 288 -5.08 11.91 0.40
C TYR A 288 -4.09 13.01 0.77
N ARG A 289 -3.43 13.59 -0.23
CA ARG A 289 -2.57 14.76 -0.08
C ARG A 289 -2.56 15.58 -1.36
N ARG A 290 -2.77 16.89 -1.22
CA ARG A 290 -2.75 17.84 -2.34
C ARG A 290 -1.69 18.90 -2.18
N HIS A 291 -0.91 19.09 -3.23
CA HIS A 291 -0.02 20.21 -3.43
C HIS A 291 -0.46 21.02 -4.64
N ALA A 292 -0.31 22.34 -4.56
CA ALA A 292 -0.66 23.23 -5.66
C ALA A 292 0.32 24.40 -5.78
N THR A 293 0.54 24.85 -7.01
CA THR A 293 1.25 26.10 -7.30
C THR A 293 0.29 27.30 -7.24
N ASP A 294 0.84 28.51 -7.23
CA ASP A 294 0.03 29.74 -7.32
C ASP A 294 -0.58 29.92 -8.74
N ALA A 295 -0.02 29.25 -9.74
CA ALA A 295 -0.55 29.18 -11.11
C ALA A 295 -1.72 28.19 -11.28
N GLY A 296 -2.11 27.48 -10.22
CA GLY A 296 -3.25 26.55 -10.25
C GLY A 296 -2.93 25.13 -10.72
N LEU A 297 -1.66 24.77 -10.93
CA LEU A 297 -1.26 23.39 -11.22
C LEU A 297 -1.40 22.52 -9.96
N GLN A 298 -1.82 21.26 -10.13
CA GLN A 298 -2.11 20.36 -9.01
C GLN A 298 -1.24 19.09 -9.05
N LYS A 299 -0.71 18.69 -7.89
CA LYS A 299 -0.14 17.37 -7.62
C LYS A 299 -0.95 16.72 -6.51
N ILE A 300 -1.68 15.66 -6.82
CA ILE A 300 -2.61 15.01 -5.89
C ILE A 300 -2.24 13.53 -5.75
N THR A 301 -2.01 13.13 -4.51
CA THR A 301 -1.93 11.72 -4.11
C THR A 301 -3.25 11.33 -3.48
N ALA A 302 -3.91 10.29 -3.99
CA ALA A 302 -5.25 9.86 -3.60
C ALA A 302 -5.33 8.33 -3.47
N GLY A 303 -4.42 7.77 -2.66
CA GLY A 303 -4.27 6.32 -2.49
C GLY A 303 -5.24 5.63 -1.52
N GLY A 304 -6.43 6.19 -1.36
CA GLY A 304 -7.34 5.76 -0.31
C GLY A 304 -8.26 4.61 -0.68
N GLY A 305 -8.02 3.85 -1.74
CA GLY A 305 -9.00 2.97 -2.37
C GLY A 305 -9.37 1.72 -1.57
N GLY A 306 -8.46 1.23 -0.74
CA GLY A 306 -8.69 0.02 0.06
C GLY A 306 -7.52 -0.41 0.94
N ALA A 307 -6.29 -0.04 0.58
CA ALA A 307 -5.06 -0.36 1.30
C ALA A 307 -5.02 0.19 2.72
N PHE A 308 -4.20 -0.39 3.60
CA PHE A 308 -3.97 0.15 4.94
C PHE A 308 -3.52 1.62 4.84
N LEU A 309 -3.96 2.49 5.75
CA LEU A 309 -3.62 3.92 5.70
C LEU A 309 -2.09 4.18 5.72
N HIS A 310 -1.55 5.10 4.92
CA HIS A 310 -0.19 5.63 5.07
C HIS A 310 -0.16 6.93 5.92
N PRO A 311 0.91 7.22 6.67
CA PRO A 311 0.95 8.41 7.52
C PRO A 311 1.08 9.72 6.73
N THR A 312 0.44 10.78 7.24
CA THR A 312 0.57 12.14 6.71
C THR A 312 1.53 13.03 7.52
N HIS A 313 2.04 12.54 8.66
CA HIS A 313 2.95 13.24 9.58
C HIS A 313 4.41 12.77 9.52
N GLY A 314 4.80 12.14 8.41
CA GLY A 314 6.15 11.66 8.12
C GLY A 314 7.13 12.77 7.70
N PRO A 315 8.08 12.49 6.81
CA PRO A 315 9.05 13.48 6.32
C PRO A 315 8.38 14.76 5.78
N ASP A 316 9.09 15.88 5.90
CA ASP A 316 8.57 17.18 5.48
C ASP A 316 8.48 17.28 3.95
N VAL A 317 7.24 17.47 3.50
CA VAL A 317 6.86 17.67 2.10
C VAL A 317 5.95 18.90 1.97
N THR A 318 6.07 19.87 2.89
CA THR A 318 5.24 21.09 2.88
C THR A 318 5.46 21.89 1.60
N GLU A 319 6.69 21.90 1.10
CA GLU A 319 7.07 22.51 -0.18
C GLU A 319 7.82 21.49 -1.05
N LEU A 320 7.40 21.36 -2.29
CA LEU A 320 8.05 20.53 -3.31
C LEU A 320 8.82 21.42 -4.30
N ALA A 321 9.47 20.81 -5.29
CA ALA A 321 10.05 21.54 -6.41
C ALA A 321 8.98 22.38 -7.15
N ASP A 322 9.43 23.35 -7.95
CA ASP A 322 8.58 24.14 -8.87
C ASP A 322 7.41 24.90 -8.22
N GLY A 323 7.56 25.26 -6.93
CA GLY A 323 6.62 26.13 -6.23
C GLY A 323 5.34 25.44 -5.73
N TYR A 324 5.27 24.11 -5.77
CA TYR A 324 4.14 23.35 -5.23
C TYR A 324 4.13 23.36 -3.70
N LYS A 325 3.03 23.84 -3.11
CA LYS A 325 2.85 23.91 -1.66
C LYS A 325 1.71 23.01 -1.19
N LEU A 326 1.89 22.32 -0.07
CA LEU A 326 0.89 21.49 0.56
C LEU A 326 -0.34 22.34 0.92
N LYS A 327 -1.51 21.93 0.45
CA LYS A 327 -2.80 22.61 0.74
C LYS A 327 -3.66 21.81 1.71
N LYS A 328 -3.71 20.48 1.54
CA LYS A 328 -4.53 19.60 2.39
C LYS A 328 -3.96 18.18 2.45
N ALA A 329 -4.20 17.51 3.57
CA ALA A 329 -3.99 16.08 3.74
C ALA A 329 -5.17 15.45 4.52
N PHE A 330 -5.47 14.19 4.23
CA PHE A 330 -6.48 13.41 4.94
C PHE A 330 -5.98 11.99 5.16
N PRO A 331 -5.76 11.58 6.43
CA PRO A 331 -5.96 12.34 7.68
C PRO A 331 -5.06 13.58 7.81
N SER A 332 -5.43 14.52 8.68
CA SER A 332 -4.52 15.61 9.06
C SER A 332 -3.25 15.04 9.70
N ALA A 333 -2.13 15.78 9.66
CA ALA A 333 -0.89 15.34 10.29
C ALA A 333 -1.08 15.07 11.80
N ALA A 334 -1.89 15.87 12.49
CA ALA A 334 -2.22 15.67 13.90
C ALA A 334 -3.02 14.38 14.13
N ASP A 335 -4.02 14.08 13.30
CA ASP A 335 -4.78 12.85 13.40
C ASP A 335 -3.92 11.63 13.08
N SER A 336 -3.09 11.73 12.04
CA SER A 336 -2.15 10.68 11.66
C SER A 336 -1.16 10.37 12.79
N TRP A 337 -0.62 11.40 13.45
CA TRP A 337 0.27 11.22 14.61
C TRP A 337 -0.44 10.47 15.76
N LYS A 338 -1.71 10.81 16.04
CA LYS A 338 -2.52 10.13 17.05
C LYS A 338 -2.84 8.69 16.66
N ILE A 339 -3.10 8.41 15.38
CA ILE A 339 -3.33 7.06 14.88
C ILE A 339 -2.09 6.19 15.15
N ASN A 340 -0.88 6.75 14.99
CA ASN A 340 0.34 6.00 15.23
C ASN A 340 0.50 5.53 16.68
N LEU A 341 -0.12 6.21 17.67
CA LEU A 341 -0.13 5.76 19.07
C LEU A 341 -0.70 4.35 19.25
N LYS A 342 -1.52 3.87 18.30
CA LYS A 342 -2.03 2.50 18.31
C LYS A 342 -0.92 1.45 18.24
N ASN A 343 0.29 1.78 17.78
CA ASN A 343 1.44 0.87 17.84
C ASN A 343 1.82 0.48 19.28
N LEU A 344 1.36 1.18 20.32
CA LEU A 344 1.44 0.69 21.72
C LEU A 344 0.70 -0.64 21.92
N GLY A 345 -0.33 -0.90 21.11
CA GLY A 345 -1.09 -2.15 21.08
C GLY A 345 -0.58 -3.17 20.06
N PHE A 346 0.67 -3.05 19.56
CA PHE A 346 1.22 -3.91 18.51
C PHE A 346 1.03 -5.41 18.80
N LEU A 347 1.24 -5.83 20.06
CA LEU A 347 1.04 -7.21 20.51
C LEU A 347 -0.35 -7.78 20.17
N PHE A 348 -1.39 -6.96 20.32
CA PHE A 348 -2.78 -7.39 20.11
C PHE A 348 -3.20 -7.33 18.64
N MET A 349 -2.58 -6.44 17.86
CA MET A 349 -2.84 -6.30 16.43
C MET A 349 -2.08 -7.34 15.60
N ASN A 350 -0.86 -7.68 16.02
CA ASN A 350 0.05 -8.58 15.30
C ASN A 350 0.47 -9.79 16.17
N PRO A 351 -0.47 -10.58 16.71
CA PRO A 351 -0.14 -11.66 17.65
C PRO A 351 0.75 -12.74 17.03
N LYS A 352 0.66 -12.98 15.72
CA LYS A 352 1.53 -13.97 15.05
C LYS A 352 2.98 -13.50 14.95
N PHE A 353 3.24 -12.19 14.90
CA PHE A 353 4.59 -11.65 14.89
C PHE A 353 5.36 -12.00 16.16
N GLY A 354 4.69 -12.01 17.31
CA GLY A 354 5.33 -12.37 18.58
C GLY A 354 5.96 -13.77 18.58
N VAL A 355 5.53 -14.67 17.68
CA VAL A 355 6.17 -15.99 17.52
C VAL A 355 7.61 -15.82 17.02
N VAL A 356 7.89 -14.84 16.15
CA VAL A 356 9.23 -14.53 15.67
C VAL A 356 10.13 -14.12 16.82
N THR A 357 9.68 -13.17 17.66
CA THR A 357 10.48 -12.71 18.80
C THR A 357 10.62 -13.78 19.87
N ALA A 358 9.58 -14.59 20.10
CA ALA A 358 9.63 -15.74 21.01
C ALA A 358 10.68 -16.77 20.59
N LEU A 359 10.70 -17.13 19.30
CA LEU A 359 11.71 -18.03 18.73
C LEU A 359 13.10 -17.41 18.79
N LEU A 360 13.24 -16.15 18.37
CA LEU A 360 14.50 -15.40 18.44
C LEU A 360 15.08 -15.44 19.86
N TYR A 361 14.25 -15.17 20.87
CA TYR A 361 14.68 -15.10 22.26
C TYR A 361 15.06 -16.49 22.78
N THR A 362 14.24 -17.50 22.48
CA THR A 362 14.49 -18.89 22.87
C THR A 362 15.80 -19.41 22.27
N LEU A 363 16.01 -19.20 20.97
CA LEU A 363 17.24 -19.59 20.27
C LEU A 363 18.45 -18.82 20.79
N THR A 364 18.30 -17.54 21.13
CA THR A 364 19.40 -16.75 21.70
C THR A 364 19.81 -17.29 23.06
N CYS A 365 18.87 -17.49 23.99
CA CYS A 365 19.15 -18.10 25.28
C CYS A 365 19.74 -19.51 25.14
N TRP A 366 19.22 -20.31 24.21
CA TRP A 366 19.71 -21.66 23.94
C TRP A 366 21.11 -21.67 23.31
N SER A 367 21.49 -20.66 22.53
CA SER A 367 22.85 -20.54 22.01
C SER A 367 23.87 -20.22 23.11
N VAL A 368 23.48 -19.42 24.13
CA VAL A 368 24.38 -18.97 25.19
C VAL A 368 24.53 -19.99 26.32
N MET A 369 23.42 -20.62 26.75
CA MET A 369 23.37 -21.63 27.84
C MET A 369 24.12 -21.22 29.12
N ALA A 370 23.93 -19.98 29.59
CA ALA A 370 24.53 -19.50 30.83
C ALA A 370 23.70 -19.94 32.06
N ASP A 371 24.36 -20.50 33.08
CA ASP A 371 23.74 -20.74 34.39
C ASP A 371 23.76 -19.44 35.22
N LEU A 372 22.65 -18.72 35.16
CA LEU A 372 22.44 -17.48 35.89
C LEU A 372 21.67 -17.68 37.21
N SER A 373 21.34 -18.93 37.58
CA SER A 373 20.50 -19.22 38.75
C SER A 373 21.15 -18.83 40.10
N LYS A 374 22.48 -18.72 40.13
CA LYS A 374 23.27 -18.27 41.30
C LYS A 374 23.06 -16.81 41.66
N TYR A 375 22.66 -15.97 40.71
CA TYR A 375 22.40 -14.54 40.90
C TYR A 375 20.94 -14.33 41.25
N LYS A 376 20.66 -13.85 42.47
CA LYS A 376 19.31 -13.88 43.07
C LYS A 376 18.66 -12.49 43.17
N SER A 377 19.46 -11.43 43.02
CA SER A 377 19.01 -10.06 43.20
C SER A 377 19.34 -9.21 41.98
N ILE A 378 18.57 -8.14 41.75
CA ILE A 378 18.88 -7.14 40.72
C ILE A 378 20.22 -6.43 40.99
N ASN A 379 20.70 -6.45 42.23
CA ASN A 379 22.03 -5.95 42.57
C ASN A 379 23.16 -6.79 41.92
N ASP A 380 22.86 -8.04 41.54
CA ASP A 380 23.79 -8.93 40.86
C ASP A 380 23.85 -8.71 39.34
N THR A 381 23.09 -7.75 38.80
CA THR A 381 22.92 -7.55 37.34
C THR A 381 24.26 -7.51 36.60
N TRP A 382 25.25 -6.78 37.14
CA TRP A 382 26.54 -6.64 36.47
C TRP A 382 27.33 -7.95 36.43
N LEU A 383 27.25 -8.75 37.50
CA LEU A 383 27.89 -10.07 37.58
C LEU A 383 27.19 -11.08 36.66
N ALA A 384 25.86 -11.09 36.68
CA ALA A 384 25.05 -11.95 35.81
C ALA A 384 25.27 -11.64 34.33
N MET A 385 25.35 -10.35 33.98
CA MET A 385 25.65 -9.92 32.61
C MET A 385 27.08 -10.29 32.22
N GLY A 386 28.06 -10.12 33.12
CA GLY A 386 29.45 -10.55 32.88
C GLY A 386 29.57 -12.04 32.58
N GLU A 387 28.86 -12.89 33.34
CA GLU A 387 28.79 -14.34 33.09
C GLU A 387 28.12 -14.63 31.74
N ALA A 388 26.97 -14.01 31.44
CA ALA A 388 26.27 -14.22 30.18
C ALA A 388 27.12 -13.82 28.97
N VAL A 389 27.81 -12.67 29.04
CA VAL A 389 28.73 -12.21 27.98
C VAL A 389 29.92 -13.15 27.86
N SER A 390 30.54 -13.55 28.97
CA SER A 390 31.64 -14.51 28.97
C SER A 390 31.26 -15.82 28.28
N LYS A 391 30.07 -16.36 28.58
CA LYS A 391 29.53 -17.56 27.91
C LYS A 391 29.22 -17.32 26.44
N ALA A 392 28.65 -16.16 26.09
CA ALA A 392 28.33 -15.83 24.72
C ALA A 392 29.59 -15.72 23.82
N ILE A 393 30.68 -15.10 24.30
CA ILE A 393 31.91 -14.93 23.52
C ILE A 393 32.75 -16.20 23.44
N THR A 394 32.63 -17.11 24.42
CA THR A 394 33.35 -18.39 24.44
C THR A 394 32.63 -19.49 23.68
N ASN A 395 31.36 -19.28 23.29
CA ASN A 395 30.58 -20.21 22.48
C ASN A 395 30.49 -19.72 21.03
N PRO A 396 31.16 -20.38 20.06
CA PRO A 396 31.15 -19.97 18.66
C PRO A 396 29.74 -19.86 18.05
N THR A 397 28.83 -20.74 18.46
CA THR A 397 27.43 -20.73 17.98
C THR A 397 26.70 -19.48 18.45
N ALA A 398 26.91 -19.09 19.71
CA ALA A 398 26.34 -17.86 20.26
C ALA A 398 26.89 -16.61 19.57
N VAL A 399 28.21 -16.56 19.31
CA VAL A 399 28.83 -15.44 18.58
C VAL A 399 28.20 -15.28 17.19
N PHE A 400 28.16 -16.36 16.40
CA PHE A 400 27.59 -16.32 15.06
C PHE A 400 26.12 -15.92 15.08
N TRP A 401 25.33 -16.52 15.98
CA TRP A 401 23.91 -16.23 16.11
C TRP A 401 23.65 -14.76 16.51
N ILE A 402 24.36 -14.22 17.50
CA ILE A 402 24.20 -12.83 17.95
C ILE A 402 24.59 -11.85 16.83
N LEU A 403 25.68 -12.11 16.11
CA LEU A 403 26.09 -11.29 14.96
C LEU A 403 25.06 -11.33 13.83
N LEU A 404 24.48 -12.50 13.54
CA LEU A 404 23.41 -12.66 12.56
C LEU A 404 22.16 -11.85 12.96
N VAL A 405 21.73 -11.96 14.21
CA VAL A 405 20.56 -11.22 14.73
C VAL A 405 20.81 -9.71 14.70
N TRP A 406 21.99 -9.25 15.13
CA TRP A 406 22.37 -7.84 15.07
C TRP A 406 22.41 -7.31 13.63
N GLY A 407 23.00 -8.09 12.71
CA GLY A 407 22.98 -7.78 11.27
C GLY A 407 21.56 -7.68 10.71
N GLY A 408 20.66 -8.56 11.16
CA GLY A 408 19.24 -8.52 10.81
C GLY A 408 18.56 -7.20 11.22
N PHE A 409 18.76 -6.74 12.46
CA PHE A 409 18.22 -5.45 12.92
C PHE A 409 18.81 -4.24 12.18
N LEU A 410 20.10 -4.28 11.82
CA LEU A 410 20.72 -3.25 11.01
C LEU A 410 20.15 -3.19 9.59
N MET A 411 19.88 -4.34 8.97
CA MET A 411 19.27 -4.41 7.64
C MET A 411 17.79 -3.99 7.66
N PHE A 412 17.08 -4.29 8.74
CA PHE A 412 15.69 -3.88 8.92
C PHE A 412 15.53 -2.35 9.09
N THR A 413 16.50 -1.69 9.72
CA THR A 413 16.43 -0.24 9.99
C THR A 413 16.69 0.56 8.72
N ASP A 414 15.93 1.66 8.53
CA ASP A 414 15.88 2.48 7.31
C ASP A 414 17.23 2.61 6.58
N VAL A 415 17.26 2.11 5.35
CA VAL A 415 18.45 2.01 4.50
C VAL A 415 18.93 3.33 3.93
N HIS A 416 18.08 4.36 3.88
CA HIS A 416 18.40 5.62 3.20
C HIS A 416 19.35 6.50 4.01
N SER A 417 19.38 6.36 5.34
CA SER A 417 20.29 7.12 6.20
C SER A 417 21.25 6.22 6.96
N LYS A 418 22.49 6.09 6.47
CA LYS A 418 23.56 5.32 7.13
C LYS A 418 23.73 5.62 8.63
N PRO A 419 23.82 6.88 9.10
CA PRO A 419 23.99 7.14 10.53
C PRO A 419 22.77 6.73 11.35
N TYR A 420 21.55 7.01 10.85
CA TYR A 420 20.33 6.57 11.53
C TYR A 420 20.24 5.05 11.59
N ARG A 421 20.54 4.35 10.48
CA ARG A 421 20.56 2.89 10.41
C ARG A 421 21.46 2.26 11.47
N ILE A 422 22.68 2.77 11.61
CA ILE A 422 23.64 2.26 12.59
C ILE A 422 23.14 2.56 14.01
N ILE A 423 22.74 3.79 14.31
CA ILE A 423 22.35 4.20 15.67
C ILE A 423 21.03 3.55 16.09
N ALA A 424 19.96 3.77 15.33
CA ALA A 424 18.64 3.26 15.67
C ALA A 424 18.58 1.73 15.58
N GLY A 425 19.22 1.12 14.59
CA GLY A 425 19.29 -0.34 14.48
C GLY A 425 20.08 -0.98 15.61
N THR A 426 21.19 -0.37 16.03
CA THR A 426 21.95 -0.84 17.21
C THR A 426 21.15 -0.66 18.49
N LEU A 427 20.50 0.48 18.71
CA LEU A 427 19.67 0.70 19.89
C LEU A 427 18.47 -0.26 19.95
N HIS A 428 17.83 -0.51 18.81
CA HIS A 428 16.72 -1.46 18.71
C HIS A 428 17.18 -2.90 18.99
N GLY A 429 18.26 -3.34 18.34
CA GLY A 429 18.86 -4.66 18.59
C GLY A 429 19.33 -4.81 20.05
N LEU A 430 19.99 -3.79 20.62
CA LEU A 430 20.43 -3.80 22.02
C LEU A 430 19.24 -3.89 22.98
N THR A 431 18.13 -3.23 22.67
CA THR A 431 16.89 -3.34 23.47
C THR A 431 16.37 -4.78 23.48
N HIS A 432 16.39 -5.45 22.33
CA HIS A 432 16.06 -6.88 22.27
C HIS A 432 17.07 -7.75 23.04
N VAL A 433 18.37 -7.50 22.91
CA VAL A 433 19.42 -8.25 23.66
C VAL A 433 19.25 -8.09 25.17
N LEU A 434 18.98 -6.88 25.66
CA LEU A 434 18.70 -6.62 27.07
C LEU A 434 17.43 -7.35 27.53
N ALA A 435 16.36 -7.32 26.72
CA ALA A 435 15.14 -8.06 27.03
C ALA A 435 15.39 -9.57 27.10
N VAL A 436 16.14 -10.14 26.14
CA VAL A 436 16.56 -11.54 26.14
C VAL A 436 17.36 -11.88 27.39
N PHE A 437 18.30 -11.02 27.79
CA PHE A 437 19.11 -11.23 28.98
C PHE A 437 18.26 -11.31 30.25
N PHE A 438 17.39 -10.32 30.49
CA PHE A 438 16.56 -10.30 31.70
C PHE A 438 15.52 -11.45 31.71
N ILE A 439 14.90 -11.74 30.56
CA ILE A 439 13.95 -12.87 30.45
C ILE A 439 14.67 -14.19 30.64
N GLY A 440 15.84 -14.37 30.01
CA GLY A 440 16.66 -15.57 30.14
C GLY A 440 17.16 -15.79 31.56
N TRP A 441 17.62 -14.74 32.24
CA TRP A 441 18.02 -14.81 33.64
C TRP A 441 16.85 -15.21 34.54
N PHE A 442 15.70 -14.53 34.38
CA PHE A 442 14.49 -14.88 35.13
C PHE A 442 14.04 -16.33 34.86
N ALA A 443 14.00 -16.75 33.60
CA ALA A 443 13.60 -18.09 33.20
C ALA A 443 14.56 -19.15 33.75
N THR A 444 15.88 -18.93 33.71
CA THR A 444 16.87 -19.83 34.29
C THR A 444 16.70 -19.94 35.81
N TYR A 445 16.55 -18.81 36.51
CA TYR A 445 16.33 -18.81 37.96
C TYR A 445 15.08 -19.60 38.36
N VAL A 446 13.94 -19.31 37.71
CA VAL A 446 12.67 -19.99 37.99
C VAL A 446 12.71 -21.47 37.60
N SER A 447 13.21 -21.79 36.41
CA SER A 447 13.25 -23.17 35.91
C SER A 447 14.17 -24.08 36.72
N VAL A 448 15.34 -23.59 37.17
CA VAL A 448 16.25 -24.36 38.04
C VAL A 448 15.58 -24.62 39.39
N LYS A 449 14.92 -23.61 39.98
CA LYS A 449 14.21 -23.76 41.26
C LYS A 449 13.08 -24.79 41.16
N LEU A 450 12.25 -24.71 40.11
CA LEU A 450 11.16 -25.65 39.88
C LEU A 450 11.69 -27.06 39.57
N SER A 451 12.78 -27.16 38.80
CA SER A 451 13.41 -28.45 38.49
C SER A 451 13.97 -29.13 39.73
N LEU A 452 14.61 -28.38 40.63
CA LEU A 452 15.05 -28.89 41.93
C LEU A 452 13.87 -29.33 42.78
N GLN A 453 12.79 -28.54 42.81
CA GLN A 453 11.62 -28.84 43.63
C GLN A 453 10.84 -30.07 43.15
N TRP A 454 10.70 -30.26 41.84
CA TRP A 454 9.83 -31.30 41.27
C TRP A 454 10.57 -32.56 40.85
N PHE A 455 11.87 -32.45 40.54
CA PHE A 455 12.64 -33.55 39.96
C PHE A 455 13.97 -33.80 40.69
N ASP A 456 14.31 -33.01 41.72
CA ASP A 456 15.57 -33.08 42.47
C ASP A 456 16.81 -32.97 41.57
N LYS A 457 16.69 -32.21 40.47
CA LYS A 457 17.77 -31.96 39.51
C LYS A 457 17.92 -30.46 39.22
N GLY A 458 19.17 -30.00 39.16
CA GLY A 458 19.52 -28.60 38.95
C GLY A 458 19.52 -28.14 37.48
N PHE A 459 20.46 -27.25 37.18
CA PHE A 459 20.66 -26.69 35.84
C PHE A 459 21.02 -27.76 34.80
N PHE A 460 20.66 -27.51 33.54
CA PHE A 460 21.01 -28.35 32.39
C PHE A 460 20.37 -29.74 32.38
N THR A 461 19.06 -29.78 32.64
CA THR A 461 18.25 -31.01 32.56
C THR A 461 17.12 -30.83 31.54
N PRO A 462 16.62 -31.91 30.92
CA PRO A 462 15.53 -31.79 29.94
C PRO A 462 14.29 -31.05 30.47
N HIS A 463 13.92 -31.30 31.73
CA HIS A 463 12.76 -30.64 32.35
C HIS A 463 13.01 -29.15 32.63
N GLN A 464 14.19 -28.81 33.17
CA GLN A 464 14.59 -27.41 33.38
C GLN A 464 14.61 -26.64 32.06
N LEU A 465 15.23 -27.20 31.03
CA LEU A 465 15.33 -26.58 29.70
C LEU A 465 13.94 -26.38 29.07
N LEU A 466 13.03 -27.35 29.22
CA LEU A 466 11.66 -27.22 28.75
C LEU A 466 10.90 -26.10 29.47
N ILE A 467 10.98 -26.04 30.81
CA ILE A 467 10.34 -24.98 31.60
C ILE A 467 10.92 -23.61 31.21
N ALA A 468 12.24 -23.50 31.11
CA ALA A 468 12.91 -22.27 30.68
C ALA A 468 12.44 -21.84 29.29
N ALA A 469 12.43 -22.77 28.32
CA ALA A 469 11.99 -22.50 26.95
C ALA A 469 10.55 -21.99 26.90
N VAL A 470 9.63 -22.59 27.66
CA VAL A 470 8.23 -22.12 27.74
C VAL A 470 8.16 -20.70 28.32
N ILE A 471 8.87 -20.41 29.41
CA ILE A 471 8.89 -19.07 30.02
C ILE A 471 9.47 -18.04 29.03
N ILE A 472 10.61 -18.35 28.41
CA ILE A 472 11.28 -17.46 27.44
C ILE A 472 10.39 -17.24 26.23
N PHE A 473 9.72 -18.28 25.73
CA PHE A 473 8.83 -18.18 24.60
C PHE A 473 7.65 -17.26 24.89
N VAL A 474 6.95 -17.47 26.02
CA VAL A 474 5.79 -16.64 26.40
C VAL A 474 6.20 -15.19 26.68
N LEU A 475 7.26 -14.97 27.47
CA LEU A 475 7.71 -13.61 27.77
C LEU A 475 8.33 -12.92 26.54
N GLY A 476 9.03 -13.66 25.69
CA GLY A 476 9.59 -13.15 24.44
C GLY A 476 8.51 -12.80 23.41
N TRP A 477 7.39 -13.51 23.41
CA TRP A 477 6.20 -13.16 22.63
C TRP A 477 5.63 -11.81 23.06
N ILE A 478 5.46 -11.60 24.38
CA ILE A 478 4.92 -10.35 24.94
C ILE A 478 5.90 -9.19 24.78
N VAL A 479 7.09 -9.31 25.37
CA VAL A 479 8.07 -8.23 25.47
C VAL A 479 8.64 -7.88 24.10
N GLY A 480 8.94 -8.88 23.26
CA GLY A 480 9.46 -8.65 21.91
C GLY A 480 8.48 -7.84 21.05
N SER A 481 7.19 -8.16 21.12
CA SER A 481 6.15 -7.40 20.40
C SER A 481 5.98 -5.98 20.93
N ILE A 482 6.09 -5.76 22.25
CA ILE A 482 6.04 -4.42 22.85
C ILE A 482 7.23 -3.58 22.39
N VAL A 483 8.44 -4.15 22.39
CA VAL A 483 9.65 -3.47 21.90
C VAL A 483 9.49 -3.07 20.43
N MET A 484 8.93 -3.95 19.60
CA MET A 484 8.66 -3.65 18.19
C MET A 484 7.67 -2.50 18.02
N GLY A 485 6.54 -2.53 18.74
CA GLY A 485 5.55 -1.46 18.70
C GLY A 485 6.11 -0.10 19.15
N LEU A 486 6.88 -0.08 20.23
CA LEU A 486 7.55 1.13 20.72
C LEU A 486 8.59 1.66 19.73
N TYR A 487 9.37 0.78 19.12
CA TYR A 487 10.34 1.15 18.10
C TYR A 487 9.67 1.84 16.90
N LEU A 488 8.62 1.23 16.33
CA LEU A 488 7.89 1.82 15.20
C LEU A 488 7.26 3.16 15.56
N LEU A 489 6.67 3.25 16.75
CA LEU A 489 6.08 4.48 17.26
C LEU A 489 7.10 5.61 17.35
N ILE A 490 8.25 5.36 18.00
CA ILE A 490 9.31 6.33 18.20
C ILE A 490 9.96 6.72 16.87
N SER A 491 10.27 5.72 16.04
CA SER A 491 10.89 5.92 14.72
C SER A 491 10.08 6.84 13.84
N LEU A 492 8.75 6.69 13.81
CA LEU A 492 7.90 7.56 13.00
C LEU A 492 7.56 8.88 13.69
N ASN A 493 7.10 8.87 14.95
CA ASN A 493 6.61 10.10 15.58
C ASN A 493 7.73 11.12 15.85
N ILE A 494 8.93 10.64 16.19
CA ILE A 494 10.08 11.49 16.55
C ILE A 494 11.02 11.66 15.34
N PHE A 495 11.43 10.56 14.70
CA PHE A 495 12.46 10.59 13.66
C PHE A 495 11.92 10.65 12.23
N LYS A 496 10.60 10.55 12.04
CA LYS A 496 9.93 10.58 10.73
C LYS A 496 10.39 9.47 9.78
N ARG A 497 10.81 8.32 10.34
CA ARG A 497 11.25 7.12 9.61
C ARG A 497 10.24 6.00 9.79
N HIS A 498 10.39 4.94 9.00
CA HIS A 498 9.54 3.75 9.09
C HIS A 498 8.04 4.01 8.90
N ALA A 499 7.71 4.93 7.98
CA ALA A 499 6.32 5.31 7.71
C ALA A 499 5.46 4.11 7.26
N ASN A 500 6.00 3.32 6.32
CA ASN A 500 5.36 2.12 5.80
C ASN A 500 5.25 1.03 6.89
N GLU A 501 6.37 0.71 7.57
CA GLU A 501 6.40 -0.35 8.58
C GLU A 501 5.50 -0.03 9.78
N ALA A 502 5.46 1.23 10.22
CA ALA A 502 4.64 1.62 11.36
C ALA A 502 3.14 1.54 11.07
N PHE A 503 2.70 1.88 9.85
CA PHE A 503 1.28 1.89 9.53
C PHE A 503 0.76 0.57 8.93
N SER A 504 1.60 -0.20 8.24
CA SER A 504 1.27 -1.59 7.86
C SER A 504 1.06 -2.46 9.10
N ALA A 505 1.77 -2.20 10.20
CA ALA A 505 1.54 -2.84 11.50
C ALA A 505 0.14 -2.57 12.08
N LEU A 506 -0.49 -1.46 11.71
CA LEU A 506 -1.84 -1.11 12.16
C LEU A 506 -2.92 -1.72 11.26
N ALA A 507 -2.56 -2.08 10.02
CA ALA A 507 -3.48 -2.54 8.97
C ALA A 507 -4.78 -1.72 8.91
N CYS A 508 -4.66 -0.39 9.06
CA CYS A 508 -5.80 0.48 9.36
C CYS A 508 -6.75 0.58 8.14
N PRO A 509 -7.99 0.05 8.22
CA PRO A 509 -8.93 0.03 7.09
C PRO A 509 -9.71 1.34 6.92
N ASP A 510 -9.51 2.29 7.84
CA ASP A 510 -10.22 3.56 7.92
C ASP A 510 -9.47 4.65 7.14
N TRP A 511 -10.05 5.86 7.03
CA TRP A 511 -9.49 7.00 6.28
C TRP A 511 -9.27 6.70 4.79
N LYS A 512 -10.33 6.27 4.14
CA LYS A 512 -10.35 5.99 2.71
C LYS A 512 -10.76 7.21 1.91
N ASN A 513 -10.36 7.26 0.65
CA ASN A 513 -10.70 8.36 -0.24
C ASN A 513 -10.71 7.93 -1.70
N PHE A 514 -11.42 8.71 -2.50
CA PHE A 514 -11.37 8.68 -3.95
C PHE A 514 -11.65 10.07 -4.49
N LEU A 515 -11.35 10.32 -5.75
CA LEU A 515 -11.64 11.59 -6.41
C LEU A 515 -12.79 11.40 -7.39
N ARG A 516 -13.72 12.35 -7.39
CA ARG A 516 -14.72 12.49 -8.44
C ARG A 516 -14.44 13.77 -9.23
N LEU A 517 -14.33 13.67 -10.54
CA LEU A 517 -13.95 14.76 -11.43
C LEU A 517 -15.13 15.10 -12.33
N ARG A 518 -15.34 16.40 -12.58
CA ARG A 518 -16.35 16.93 -13.49
C ARG A 518 -15.68 17.86 -14.48
N ILE A 519 -15.87 17.61 -15.77
CA ILE A 519 -15.57 18.57 -16.84
C ILE A 519 -16.91 19.17 -17.28
N ASP A 520 -17.12 20.43 -16.94
CA ASP A 520 -18.37 21.13 -17.27
C ASP A 520 -18.40 21.59 -18.74
N PRO A 521 -19.56 22.02 -19.27
CA PRO A 521 -19.68 22.53 -20.64
C PRO A 521 -18.82 23.76 -20.97
N ASN A 522 -18.30 24.47 -19.97
CA ASN A 522 -17.38 25.61 -20.15
C ASN A 522 -15.91 25.17 -20.17
N GLY A 523 -15.65 23.86 -20.03
CA GLY A 523 -14.32 23.28 -19.96
C GLY A 523 -13.63 23.40 -18.61
N ARG A 524 -14.37 23.77 -17.56
CA ARG A 524 -13.82 23.84 -16.21
C ARG A 524 -13.69 22.43 -15.64
N LEU A 525 -12.52 22.10 -15.10
CA LEU A 525 -12.32 20.86 -14.37
C LEU A 525 -12.54 21.09 -12.88
N THR A 526 -13.54 20.42 -12.31
CA THR A 526 -13.78 20.42 -10.87
C THR A 526 -13.48 19.06 -10.28
N ILE A 527 -12.56 19.00 -9.32
CA ILE A 527 -12.19 17.79 -8.58
C ILE A 527 -12.85 17.84 -7.20
N PHE A 528 -13.60 16.80 -6.86
CA PHE A 528 -14.26 16.59 -5.58
C PHE A 528 -13.51 15.49 -4.82
N PRO A 529 -12.63 15.83 -3.85
CA PRO A 529 -11.95 14.83 -3.04
C PRO A 529 -12.90 14.31 -1.96
N ILE A 530 -13.28 13.04 -2.05
CA ILE A 530 -14.29 12.42 -1.18
C ILE A 530 -13.59 11.49 -0.20
N GLY A 531 -13.82 11.71 1.10
CA GLY A 531 -13.20 10.97 2.19
C GLY A 531 -14.21 10.18 3.02
N ILE A 532 -13.76 9.04 3.55
CA ILE A 532 -14.50 8.16 4.46
C ILE A 532 -13.62 7.94 5.68
N ARG A 533 -13.94 8.58 6.81
CA ARG A 533 -13.12 8.49 8.03
C ARG A 533 -13.16 7.09 8.63
N ARG A 534 -14.32 6.46 8.66
CA ARG A 534 -14.52 5.11 9.19
C ARG A 534 -15.36 4.28 8.24
N VAL A 535 -14.77 3.21 7.71
CA VAL A 535 -15.42 2.31 6.76
C VAL A 535 -16.41 1.39 7.48
N ALA A 536 -17.43 0.94 6.75
CA ALA A 536 -18.40 -0.01 7.27
C ALA A 536 -17.77 -1.40 7.40
N ARG A 537 -18.03 -2.05 8.54
CA ARG A 537 -17.55 -3.41 8.85
C ARG A 537 -18.68 -4.43 8.93
N LYS A 538 -19.93 -3.95 8.97
CA LYS A 538 -21.16 -4.74 8.94
C LYS A 538 -21.96 -4.37 7.71
N TRP A 539 -22.42 -5.39 7.02
CA TRP A 539 -23.06 -5.30 5.72
C TRP A 539 -24.29 -6.19 5.71
N LYS A 540 -25.41 -5.65 5.25
CA LYS A 540 -26.65 -6.41 5.04
C LYS A 540 -26.91 -6.58 3.55
N GLU A 541 -27.51 -7.70 3.18
CA GLU A 541 -27.94 -7.94 1.79
C GLU A 541 -29.00 -6.93 1.38
N SER A 542 -28.94 -6.52 0.11
CA SER A 542 -29.91 -5.63 -0.51
C SER A 542 -30.76 -6.40 -1.50
N ASN A 543 -32.08 -6.30 -1.35
CA ASN A 543 -33.06 -6.87 -2.27
C ASN A 543 -33.57 -5.83 -3.30
N ALA A 544 -33.08 -4.59 -3.26
CA ALA A 544 -33.67 -3.46 -3.97
C ALA A 544 -33.13 -3.24 -5.40
N GLY A 545 -32.29 -4.15 -5.91
CA GLY A 545 -31.49 -3.91 -7.13
C GLY A 545 -30.37 -2.89 -6.88
N GLY A 546 -29.25 -3.01 -7.61
CA GLY A 546 -28.04 -2.23 -7.35
C GLY A 546 -27.02 -3.00 -6.49
N SER A 547 -26.33 -2.33 -5.55
CA SER A 547 -25.29 -2.97 -4.74
C SER A 547 -25.81 -4.18 -3.96
N ALA A 548 -25.10 -5.30 -4.02
CA ALA A 548 -25.47 -6.55 -3.35
C ALA A 548 -25.54 -6.41 -1.82
N TYR A 549 -24.68 -5.58 -1.25
CA TYR A 549 -24.68 -5.28 0.17
C TYR A 549 -24.67 -3.78 0.45
N VAL A 550 -25.44 -3.37 1.45
CA VAL A 550 -25.50 -1.99 1.93
C VAL A 550 -24.95 -1.90 3.38
N PRO A 551 -24.37 -0.76 3.79
CA PRO A 551 -23.86 -0.58 5.14
C PRO A 551 -24.92 -0.82 6.21
N ASP A 552 -24.58 -1.59 7.23
CA ASP A 552 -25.37 -1.82 8.45
C ASP A 552 -24.51 -1.60 9.72
N ASP A 553 -23.57 -0.65 9.62
CA ASP A 553 -22.64 -0.30 10.69
C ASP A 553 -22.92 1.12 11.17
N SER A 554 -23.54 1.25 12.35
CA SER A 554 -23.86 2.55 12.95
C SER A 554 -22.63 3.39 13.32
N LYS A 555 -21.43 2.78 13.33
CA LYS A 555 -20.17 3.49 13.55
C LYS A 555 -19.51 3.94 12.24
N ALA A 556 -19.97 3.48 11.08
CA ALA A 556 -19.44 3.94 9.81
C ALA A 556 -19.76 5.43 9.62
N THR A 557 -18.82 6.19 9.08
CA THR A 557 -19.05 7.60 8.75
C THR A 557 -19.58 7.72 7.33
N GLN A 558 -20.53 8.61 7.12
CA GLN A 558 -20.91 9.01 5.77
C GLN A 558 -19.73 9.65 5.03
N PRO A 559 -19.68 9.55 3.69
CA PRO A 559 -18.67 10.25 2.90
C PRO A 559 -18.76 11.77 3.11
N GLU A 560 -17.60 12.44 3.12
CA GLU A 560 -17.47 13.90 3.24
C GLU A 560 -16.53 14.44 2.16
N LEU A 561 -16.69 15.71 1.79
CA LEU A 561 -15.66 16.41 1.05
C LEU A 561 -14.46 16.67 1.98
N ILE A 562 -13.28 16.21 1.58
CA ILE A 562 -12.03 16.38 2.36
C ILE A 562 -11.64 17.87 2.43
N GLU A 563 -11.86 18.59 1.34
CA GLU A 563 -11.72 20.03 1.20
C GLU A 563 -12.74 20.56 0.19
N GLN A 564 -12.80 21.88 0.03
CA GLN A 564 -13.67 22.50 -0.98
C GLN A 564 -13.32 21.99 -2.39
N PRO A 565 -14.31 21.86 -3.30
CA PRO A 565 -14.06 21.41 -4.66
C PRO A 565 -12.96 22.23 -5.34
N ILE A 566 -11.98 21.55 -5.93
CA ILE A 566 -10.81 22.17 -6.56
C ILE A 566 -11.19 22.46 -8.01
N THR A 567 -11.04 23.72 -8.42
CA THR A 567 -11.50 24.20 -9.73
C THR A 567 -10.32 24.68 -10.55
N ILE A 568 -10.21 24.21 -11.80
CA ILE A 568 -9.07 24.41 -12.71
C ILE A 568 -9.53 24.84 -14.10
#